data_AF-U2BWW6-F1
#
_entry.id   AF-U2BWW6-F1
#
_cell.length_a   1.000
_cell.length_b   1.000
_cell.length_c   1.000
_cell.angle_alpha   90.00
_cell.angle_beta   90.00
_cell.angle_gamma   90.00
#
_symmetry.space_group_name_H-M   'P 1'
#
loop_
_entity.id
_entity.type
_entity.pdbx_description
1 polymer ?
#
loop_
_entity_poly.entity_id
_entity_poly.type
_entity_poly.pdbx_seq_one_letter_code
_entity_poly.pdbx_strand_id
1 'polypeptide(L)'
;AVVKESLEMVQFLKDLLRKVKEEVQQRGFTDQAEEIHFFREVQPQIVSRLIFYNEVYQIESKATLLSTEAAKKFLKDKETQWFKESETLEATDFFSYIALGRTNRDVEYFTRNYDY
;
A
#
# COMPACT_ATOMS: atom_id res chain seq x y z
N ALA A 1 -4.24 14.28 17.89
CA ALA A 1 -3.96 15.21 16.77
C ALA A 1 -3.45 14.37 15.61
N VAL A 2 -3.99 14.59 14.41
CA VAL A 2 -3.89 13.68 13.25
C VAL A 2 -2.44 13.29 12.90
N VAL A 3 -1.48 14.21 12.99
CA VAL A 3 -0.04 13.93 12.78
C VAL A 3 0.50 12.86 13.74
N LYS A 4 0.18 12.97 15.03
CA LYS A 4 0.64 12.01 16.04
C LYS A 4 0.02 10.64 15.81
N GLU A 5 -1.29 10.60 15.60
CA GLU A 5 -2.05 9.35 15.38
C GLU A 5 -1.60 8.63 14.10
N SER A 6 -1.38 9.37 13.00
CA SER A 6 -0.87 8.79 11.75
C SER A 6 0.55 8.24 11.91
N LEU A 7 1.43 8.92 12.65
CA LEU A 7 2.77 8.41 12.95
C LEU A 7 2.75 7.14 13.80
N GLU A 8 1.91 7.09 14.83
CA GLU A 8 1.71 5.89 15.67
C GLU A 8 1.21 4.70 14.83
N MET A 9 0.26 4.95 13.92
CA MET A 9 -0.23 3.92 12.98
C MET A 9 0.86 3.45 12.01
N VAL A 10 1.68 4.36 11.47
CA VAL A 10 2.82 3.99 10.62
C VAL A 10 3.79 3.09 11.36
N GLN A 11 4.13 3.42 12.61
CA GLN A 11 5.03 2.60 13.43
C GLN A 11 4.42 1.21 13.71
N PHE A 12 3.15 1.17 14.12
CA PHE A 12 2.43 -0.07 14.37
C PHE A 12 2.39 -0.98 13.13
N LEU A 13 2.05 -0.41 11.96
CA LEU A 13 1.95 -1.17 10.72
C LEU A 13 3.30 -1.66 10.20
N LYS A 14 4.38 -0.88 10.38
CA LYS A 14 5.75 -1.34 10.09
C LYS A 14 6.15 -2.52 10.97
N ASP A 15 5.86 -2.44 12.26
CA ASP A 15 6.16 -3.53 13.20
C ASP A 15 5.32 -4.77 12.91
N LEU A 16 4.04 -4.60 12.57
CA LEU A 16 3.18 -5.70 12.14
C LEU A 16 3.70 -6.37 10.87
N LEU A 17 4.04 -5.58 9.84
CA LEU A 17 4.57 -6.10 8.59
C LEU A 17 5.89 -6.86 8.80
N ARG A 18 6.76 -6.36 9.69
CA ARG A 18 7.99 -7.04 10.09
C ARG A 18 7.72 -8.39 10.75
N LYS A 19 6.83 -8.44 11.75
CA LYS A 19 6.45 -9.68 12.44
C LYS A 19 5.87 -10.71 11.48
N VAL A 20 4.94 -10.29 10.63
CA VAL A 20 4.33 -11.16 9.61
C VAL A 20 5.39 -11.71 8.65
N LYS A 21 6.35 -10.87 8.22
CA LYS A 21 7.46 -11.32 7.38
C LYS A 21 8.34 -12.35 8.10
N GLU A 22 8.67 -12.12 9.36
CA GLU A 22 9.45 -13.06 10.18
C GLU A 22 8.73 -14.41 10.33
N GLU A 23 7.42 -14.40 10.59
CA GLU A 23 6.58 -15.61 10.68
C GLU A 23 6.56 -16.39 9.35
N VAL A 24 6.35 -15.71 8.23
CA VAL A 24 6.36 -16.32 6.90
C VAL A 24 7.75 -16.90 6.57
N GLN A 25 8.83 -16.24 6.97
CA GLN A 25 10.19 -16.75 6.75
C GLN A 25 10.51 -17.97 7.61
N GLN A 26 10.01 -18.03 8.84
CA GLN A 26 10.25 -19.16 9.75
C GLN A 26 9.41 -20.39 9.42
N ARG A 27 8.11 -20.20 9.17
CA ARG A 27 7.18 -21.30 8.90
C ARG A 27 7.19 -21.72 7.42
N GLY A 28 7.40 -20.76 6.52
CA GLY A 28 7.09 -20.93 5.11
C GLY A 28 5.58 -20.96 4.84
N PHE A 29 5.24 -21.29 3.59
CA PHE A 29 3.89 -21.59 3.16
C PHE A 29 3.72 -23.12 3.06
N THR A 30 2.55 -23.58 3.47
CA THR A 30 2.11 -24.98 3.46
C THR A 30 1.96 -25.48 2.03
N ASP A 31 1.40 -24.64 1.17
CA ASP A 31 1.25 -24.89 -0.26
C ASP A 31 1.23 -23.57 -1.05
N GLN A 32 1.16 -23.68 -2.37
CA GLN A 32 1.12 -22.53 -3.27
C GLN A 32 -0.16 -21.70 -3.12
N ALA A 33 -1.29 -22.30 -2.73
CA ALA A 33 -2.53 -21.56 -2.56
C ALA A 33 -2.47 -20.65 -1.34
N GLU A 34 -1.83 -21.09 -0.25
CA GLU A 34 -1.55 -20.27 0.93
C GLU A 34 -0.60 -19.11 0.59
N GLU A 35 0.44 -19.35 -0.22
CA GLU A 35 1.35 -18.30 -0.70
C GLU A 35 0.61 -17.23 -1.51
N ILE A 36 -0.20 -17.66 -2.49
CA ILE A 36 -1.03 -16.77 -3.30
C ILE A 36 -1.98 -15.96 -2.44
N HIS A 37 -2.70 -16.62 -1.51
CA HIS A 37 -3.64 -15.94 -0.62
C HIS A 37 -2.93 -14.89 0.23
N PHE A 38 -1.73 -15.20 0.73
CA PHE A 38 -0.94 -14.26 1.50
C PHE A 38 -0.57 -13.01 0.70
N PHE A 39 0.03 -13.18 -0.48
CA PHE A 39 0.49 -12.04 -1.29
C PHE A 39 -0.64 -11.26 -1.97
N ARG A 40 -1.77 -11.92 -2.26
CA ARG A 40 -2.92 -11.30 -2.92
C ARG A 40 -3.88 -10.61 -1.95
N GLU A 41 -4.09 -11.16 -0.76
CA GLU A 41 -5.12 -10.70 0.16
C GLU A 41 -4.55 -10.19 1.48
N VAL A 42 -3.68 -10.95 2.15
CA VAL A 42 -3.24 -10.67 3.52
C VAL A 42 -2.22 -9.52 3.56
N GLN A 43 -1.12 -9.64 2.83
CA GLN A 43 -0.07 -8.63 2.80
C GLN A 43 -0.58 -7.27 2.28
N PRO A 44 -1.37 -7.20 1.19
CA PRO A 44 -1.89 -5.93 0.68
C PRO A 44 -2.77 -5.18 1.69
N GLN A 45 -3.48 -5.85 2.59
CA GLN A 45 -4.27 -5.18 3.64
C GLN A 45 -3.39 -4.41 4.64
N ILE A 46 -2.20 -4.93 4.95
CA ILE A 46 -1.25 -4.28 5.86
C ILE A 46 -0.53 -3.15 5.11
N VAL A 47 -0.03 -3.44 3.91
CA VAL A 47 0.76 -2.50 3.11
C VAL A 47 -0.09 -1.31 2.64
N SER A 48 -1.34 -1.52 2.20
CA SER A 48 -2.23 -0.43 1.79
C SER A 48 -2.52 0.54 2.93
N ARG A 49 -2.77 0.04 4.14
CA ARG A 49 -2.93 0.87 5.34
C ARG A 49 -1.64 1.63 5.67
N LEU A 50 -0.48 0.99 5.54
CA LEU A 50 0.80 1.63 5.80
C LEU A 50 1.03 2.81 4.83
N ILE A 51 0.75 2.61 3.54
CA ILE A 51 0.81 3.66 2.53
C ILE A 51 -0.15 4.79 2.88
N PHE A 52 -1.40 4.47 3.19
CA PHE A 52 -2.43 5.46 3.54
C PHE A 52 -2.02 6.34 4.73
N TYR A 53 -1.65 5.74 5.87
CA TYR A 53 -1.26 6.53 7.05
C TYR A 53 0.04 7.30 6.85
N ASN A 54 0.97 6.77 6.05
CA ASN A 54 2.17 7.50 5.70
C ASN A 54 1.84 8.75 4.85
N GLU A 55 0.96 8.66 3.86
CA GLU A 55 0.52 9.83 3.08
C GLU A 55 -0.19 10.85 3.97
N VAL A 56 -1.11 10.42 4.84
CA VAL A 56 -1.78 11.31 5.81
C VAL A 56 -0.76 12.03 6.68
N TYR A 57 0.21 11.30 7.25
CA TYR A 57 1.27 11.89 8.06
C TYR A 57 2.06 12.96 7.30
N GLN A 58 2.47 12.68 6.06
CA GLN A 58 3.24 13.61 5.23
C GLN A 58 2.44 14.88 4.90
N ILE A 59 1.16 14.72 4.55
CA ILE A 59 0.27 15.82 4.19
C ILE A 59 0.04 16.72 5.40
N GLU A 60 -0.38 16.14 6.52
CA GLU A 60 -0.72 16.88 7.73
C GLU A 60 0.51 17.58 8.31
N SER A 61 1.65 16.88 8.37
CA SER A 61 2.90 17.48 8.85
C SER A 61 3.30 18.68 8.01
N LYS A 62 3.19 18.59 6.68
CA LYS A 62 3.51 19.70 5.79
C LYS A 62 2.49 20.83 5.90
N ALA A 63 1.20 20.52 6.04
CA ALA A 63 0.14 21.53 6.18
C ALA A 63 0.33 22.41 7.42
N THR A 64 0.85 21.87 8.54
CA THR A 64 1.14 22.68 9.74
C THR A 64 2.19 23.77 9.53
N LEU A 65 3.03 23.67 8.50
CA LEU A 65 4.08 24.62 8.18
C LEU A 65 3.64 25.67 7.14
N LEU A 66 2.39 25.57 6.65
CA LEU A 66 1.86 26.38 5.56
C LEU A 66 0.76 27.31 6.06
N SER A 67 0.57 28.43 5.37
CA SER A 67 -0.68 29.19 5.51
C SER A 67 -1.85 28.38 4.96
N THR A 68 -3.06 28.74 5.37
CA THR A 68 -4.30 28.10 4.89
C THR A 68 -4.38 28.07 3.35
N GLU A 69 -4.01 29.16 2.69
CA GLU A 69 -4.03 29.28 1.23
C GLU A 69 -2.98 28.37 0.58
N ALA A 70 -1.77 28.32 1.15
CA ALA A 70 -0.70 27.47 0.67
C ALA A 70 -1.00 25.98 0.88
N ALA A 71 -1.60 25.61 2.02
CA ALA A 71 -2.05 24.25 2.29
C ALA A 71 -3.14 23.80 1.31
N LYS A 72 -4.14 24.65 1.01
CA LYS A 72 -5.17 24.36 -0.01
C LYS A 72 -4.56 24.13 -1.39
N LYS A 73 -3.62 24.99 -1.80
CA LYS A 73 -2.90 24.82 -3.07
C LYS A 73 -2.12 23.50 -3.09
N PHE A 74 -1.38 23.20 -2.02
CA PHE A 74 -0.63 21.96 -1.89
C PHE A 74 -1.52 20.71 -2.03
N LEU A 75 -2.68 20.69 -1.36
CA LEU A 75 -3.63 19.58 -1.46
C LEU A 75 -4.17 19.40 -2.88
N LYS A 76 -4.51 20.50 -3.57
CA LYS A 76 -4.99 20.46 -4.96
C LYS A 76 -3.91 19.96 -5.93
N ASP A 77 -2.67 20.38 -5.73
CA ASP A 77 -1.53 19.92 -6.52
C ASP A 77 -1.31 18.40 -6.30
N LYS A 78 -1.43 17.92 -5.06
CA LYS A 78 -1.37 16.49 -4.69
C LYS A 78 -2.50 15.68 -5.32
N GLU A 79 -3.73 16.17 -5.28
CA GLU A 79 -4.88 15.52 -5.92
C GLU A 79 -4.66 15.35 -7.42
N THR A 80 -4.18 16.41 -8.09
CA THR A 80 -3.87 16.37 -9.53
C THR A 80 -2.76 15.37 -9.84
N GLN A 81 -1.75 15.25 -8.96
CA GLN A 81 -0.70 14.26 -9.10
C GLN A 81 -1.24 12.84 -8.98
N TRP A 82 -2.03 12.55 -7.94
CA TRP A 82 -2.61 11.22 -7.72
C TRP A 82 -3.53 10.78 -8.85
N PHE A 83 -4.31 11.71 -9.42
CA PHE A 83 -5.15 11.39 -10.58
C PHE A 83 -4.31 10.91 -11.77
N LYS A 84 -3.17 11.55 -12.04
CA LYS A 84 -2.26 11.10 -13.11
C LYS A 84 -1.62 9.76 -12.78
N GLU A 85 -1.20 9.57 -11.54
CA GLU A 85 -0.63 8.29 -11.08
C GLU A 85 -1.66 7.16 -11.20
N SER A 86 -2.94 7.41 -10.84
CA SER A 86 -4.00 6.42 -10.98
C SER A 86 -4.24 6.06 -12.45
N GLU A 87 -4.30 7.03 -13.37
CA GLU A 87 -4.42 6.74 -14.81
C GLU A 87 -3.28 5.85 -15.31
N THR A 88 -2.04 6.12 -14.87
CA THR A 88 -0.88 5.28 -15.26
C THR A 88 -0.95 3.87 -14.68
N LEU A 89 -1.44 3.71 -13.44
CA LEU A 89 -1.63 2.41 -12.80
C LEU A 89 -2.75 1.63 -13.47
N GLU A 90 -3.87 2.29 -13.77
CA GLU A 90 -5.05 1.71 -14.43
C GLU A 90 -4.72 1.17 -15.83
N ALA A 91 -3.76 1.80 -16.51
CA ALA A 91 -3.27 1.33 -17.80
C ALA A 91 -2.43 0.04 -17.74
N THR A 92 -2.08 -0.45 -16.54
CA THR A 92 -1.28 -1.67 -16.40
C THR A 92 -2.13 -2.93 -16.49
N ASP A 93 -1.57 -3.99 -17.10
CA ASP A 93 -2.20 -5.31 -17.16
C ASP A 93 -2.45 -5.89 -15.76
N PHE A 94 -1.56 -5.61 -14.81
CA PHE A 94 -1.71 -6.06 -13.43
C PHE A 94 -2.89 -5.40 -12.73
N PHE A 95 -3.09 -4.09 -12.91
CA PHE A 95 -4.26 -3.42 -12.35
C PHE A 95 -5.56 -3.99 -12.93
N SER A 96 -5.63 -4.13 -14.26
CA SER A 96 -6.79 -4.73 -14.93
C SER A 96 -7.04 -6.17 -14.47
N TYR A 97 -5.97 -6.95 -14.25
CA TYR A 97 -6.06 -8.31 -13.71
C TYR A 97 -6.71 -8.34 -12.32
N ILE A 98 -6.26 -7.48 -11.41
CA ILE A 98 -6.80 -7.35 -10.05
C ILE A 98 -8.24 -6.83 -10.07
N ALA A 99 -8.51 -5.75 -10.81
CA ALA A 99 -9.82 -5.09 -10.86
C ALA A 99 -10.93 -6.03 -11.40
N LEU A 100 -10.58 -6.94 -12.32
CA LEU A 100 -11.50 -7.93 -12.87
C LEU A 100 -11.61 -9.20 -12.02
N GLY A 101 -10.93 -9.28 -10.87
CA GLY A 101 -10.97 -10.44 -9.98
C GLY A 101 -10.42 -11.72 -10.61
N ARG A 102 -9.56 -11.60 -11.63
CA ARG A 102 -9.00 -12.76 -12.33
C ARG A 102 -8.09 -13.58 -11.38
N THR A 103 -8.02 -14.88 -11.65
CA THR A 103 -7.20 -15.85 -10.88
C THR A 103 -6.25 -16.66 -11.75
N ASN A 104 -6.37 -16.54 -13.08
CA ASN A 104 -5.67 -17.39 -14.04
C ASN A 104 -4.16 -17.13 -14.15
N ARG A 105 -3.66 -16.06 -13.52
CA ARG A 105 -2.22 -15.72 -13.42
C ARG A 105 -1.79 -15.58 -11.96
N ASP A 106 -2.51 -16.15 -11.00
CA ASP A 106 -2.21 -15.95 -9.58
C ASP A 106 -0.84 -16.55 -9.21
N VAL A 107 -0.48 -17.69 -9.81
CA VAL A 107 0.85 -18.29 -9.64
C VAL A 107 1.94 -17.35 -10.13
N GLU A 108 1.67 -16.64 -11.22
CA GLU A 108 2.60 -15.68 -11.80
C GLU A 108 2.70 -14.44 -10.91
N TYR A 109 1.58 -13.81 -10.54
CA TYR A 109 1.63 -12.52 -9.82
C TYR A 109 1.87 -12.62 -8.31
N PHE A 110 1.55 -13.75 -7.68
CA PHE A 110 1.50 -13.88 -6.22
C PHE A 110 2.35 -15.02 -5.67
N THR A 111 3.40 -15.43 -6.39
CA THR A 111 4.44 -16.31 -5.83
C THR A 111 5.80 -15.65 -5.93
N ARG A 112 6.69 -15.96 -4.98
CA ARG A 112 8.03 -15.37 -4.86
C ARG A 112 8.97 -15.62 -6.04
N ASN A 113 8.59 -16.51 -6.97
CA ASN A 113 9.40 -16.88 -8.13
C ASN A 113 9.17 -16.01 -9.36
N TYR A 114 8.29 -15.00 -9.27
CA TYR A 114 8.06 -14.06 -10.36
C TYR A 114 8.75 -12.74 -10.08
N ASP A 115 9.83 -12.49 -10.82
CA ASP A 115 10.50 -11.20 -10.84
C ASP A 115 9.70 -10.24 -11.75
N TYR A 116 9.39 -9.05 -11.21
CA TYR A 116 8.79 -7.91 -11.93
C TYR A 116 9.83 -7.17 -12.79
#